data_AF-A0A2E8A4F6-F1
#
_entry.id   AF-A0A2E8A4F6-F1
#
_cell.length_a   1.000
_cell.length_b   1.000
_cell.length_c   1.000
_cell.angle_alpha   90.00
_cell.angle_beta   90.00
_cell.angle_gamma   90.00
#
_symmetry.space_group_name_H-M   'P 1'
#
loop_
_entity.id
_entity.type
_entity.pdbx_description
1 polymer ?
#
loop_
_entity_poly.entity_id
_entity_poly.type
_entity_poly.pdbx_seq_one_letter_code
_entity_poly.pdbx_strand_id
1 'polypeptide(L)'
;GSGELTIVCAALLGGSLAFLWFNAHPAEMFMGDTGSLAIGGLIGIIALMIHQPLTLVIVGGIFVMEAGSVIIQVVSFKSRGKRVFLMSPIHHHFELKGWKETKVVIRFWILSLLFALIGLATLKLR
;
A
#
# COMPACT_ATOMS: atom_id res chain seq x y z
N GLY A 1 23.03 3.40 13.96
CA GLY A 1 22.40 3.26 12.64
C GLY A 1 20.93 2.93 12.75
N SER A 2 20.57 1.68 13.05
CA SER A 2 19.17 1.22 13.07
C SER A 2 18.24 1.93 14.06
N GLY A 3 18.77 2.47 15.17
CA GLY A 3 17.99 3.23 16.15
C GLY A 3 17.37 4.51 15.58
N GLU A 4 18.14 5.27 14.79
CA GLU A 4 17.66 6.52 14.16
C GLU A 4 16.54 6.26 13.15
N LEU A 5 16.64 5.17 12.38
CA LEU A 5 15.56 4.76 11.47
C LEU A 5 14.29 4.41 12.23
N THR A 6 14.40 3.87 13.44
CA THR A 6 13.24 3.55 14.27
C THR A 6 12.50 4.82 14.69
N ILE A 7 13.22 5.90 15.01
CA ILE A 7 12.63 7.21 15.33
C ILE A 7 11.89 7.76 14.11
N VAL A 8 12.49 7.71 12.93
CA VAL A 8 11.85 8.15 11.67
C VAL A 8 10.58 7.34 11.38
N CYS A 9 10.62 6.01 11.52
CA CYS A 9 9.46 5.16 11.35
C CYS A 9 8.35 5.47 12.36
N ALA A 10 8.71 5.72 13.63
CA ALA A 10 7.74 6.07 14.67
C ALA A 10 7.08 7.43 14.41
N ALA A 11 7.84 8.42 13.95
CA ALA A 11 7.30 9.73 13.54
C ALA A 11 6.36 9.60 12.34
N LEU A 12 6.75 8.80 11.33
CA LEU A 12 5.90 8.52 10.17
C LEU A 12 4.59 7.82 10.58
N LEU A 13 4.66 6.84 11.48
CA LEU A 13 3.48 6.15 12.00
C LEU A 13 2.56 7.12 12.74
N GLY A 14 3.10 7.94 13.66
CA GLY A 14 2.33 8.94 14.40
C GLY A 14 1.65 9.96 13.48
N GLY A 15 2.39 10.49 12.51
CA GLY A 15 1.84 11.42 11.50
C GLY A 15 0.76 10.77 10.63
N SER A 16 0.95 9.50 10.23
CA SER A 16 -0.04 8.75 9.44
C SER A 16 -1.32 8.45 10.24
N LEU A 17 -1.20 8.16 11.54
CA LEU A 17 -2.34 7.95 12.42
C LEU A 17 -3.12 9.25 12.65
N ALA A 18 -2.42 10.37 12.86
CA ALA A 18 -3.04 11.69 12.94
C ALA A 18 -3.74 12.07 11.64
N PHE A 19 -3.12 11.82 10.48
CA PHE A 19 -3.76 12.01 9.18
C PHE A 19 -4.99 11.13 9.01
N LEU A 20 -4.91 9.85 9.39
CA LEU A 20 -6.03 8.91 9.29
C LEU A 20 -7.24 9.37 10.11
N TRP A 21 -7.03 10.03 11.25
CA TRP A 21 -8.12 10.60 12.05
C TRP A 21 -9.04 11.52 11.24
N PHE A 22 -8.46 12.36 10.37
CA PHE A 22 -9.20 13.30 9.51
C PHE A 22 -9.51 12.73 8.12
N ASN A 23 -8.82 11.67 7.70
CA ASN A 23 -8.99 11.05 6.38
C ASN A 23 -9.94 9.85 6.39
N ALA A 24 -10.22 9.26 7.55
CA ALA A 24 -11.19 8.18 7.67
C ALA A 24 -12.57 8.62 7.15
N HIS A 25 -13.28 7.71 6.48
CA HIS A 25 -14.53 8.05 5.80
C HIS A 25 -15.59 8.62 6.77
N PRO A 26 -16.23 9.76 6.46
CA PRO A 26 -16.01 10.62 5.27
C PRO A 26 -14.78 11.53 5.41
N ALA A 27 -13.90 11.53 4.40
CA ALA A 27 -12.61 12.23 4.47
C ALA A 27 -12.77 13.77 4.49
N GLU A 28 -12.13 14.42 5.46
CA GLU A 28 -12.04 15.89 5.56
C GLU A 28 -10.82 16.44 4.80
N MET A 29 -9.77 15.63 4.69
CA MET A 29 -8.51 15.97 4.01
C MET A 29 -8.05 14.84 3.10
N PHE A 30 -7.49 15.19 1.94
CA PHE A 30 -6.85 14.25 1.02
C PHE A 30 -5.32 14.33 1.15
N MET A 31 -4.66 13.18 1.04
CA MET A 31 -3.19 13.09 1.14
C MET A 31 -2.47 13.83 0.01
N GLY A 32 -3.03 13.76 -1.20
CA GLY A 32 -2.42 14.29 -2.42
C GLY A 32 -1.09 13.61 -2.79
N ASP A 33 -0.48 14.09 -3.88
CA ASP A 33 0.80 13.57 -4.38
C ASP A 33 1.96 13.90 -3.43
N THR A 34 1.88 15.02 -2.72
CA THR A 34 2.87 15.43 -1.72
C THR A 34 3.05 14.37 -0.63
N GLY A 35 1.94 13.86 -0.07
CA GLY A 35 2.01 12.83 0.96
C GLY A 35 2.32 11.46 0.39
N SER A 36 1.65 11.06 -0.69
CA SER A 36 1.77 9.69 -1.23
C SER A 36 3.18 9.39 -1.76
N LEU A 37 3.78 10.32 -2.52
CA LEU A 37 5.13 10.16 -3.05
C LEU A 37 6.19 10.25 -1.95
N ALA A 38 6.02 11.15 -0.98
CA ALA A 38 6.95 11.30 0.14
C ALA A 38 6.99 10.03 1.01
N ILE A 39 5.82 9.49 1.38
CA ILE A 39 5.73 8.27 2.19
C ILE A 39 6.27 7.06 1.41
N GLY A 40 5.90 6.91 0.14
CA GLY A 40 6.39 5.83 -0.70
C GLY A 40 7.91 5.87 -0.89
N GLY A 41 8.47 7.04 -1.17
CA GLY A 41 9.90 7.26 -1.31
C GLY A 41 10.67 6.98 -0.01
N LEU A 42 10.16 7.47 1.13
CA LEU A 42 10.78 7.25 2.43
C LEU A 42 10.80 5.77 2.81
N ILE A 43 9.69 5.06 2.68
CA ILE A 43 9.61 3.61 2.96
C ILE A 43 10.55 2.82 2.03
N GLY A 44 10.63 3.20 0.75
CA GLY A 44 11.56 2.61 -0.21
C GLY A 44 13.01 2.78 0.19
N ILE A 45 13.42 3.99 0.58
CA ILE A 45 14.78 4.28 1.05
C ILE A 45 15.10 3.50 2.32
N ILE A 46 14.17 3.47 3.29
CA ILE A 46 14.35 2.70 4.53
C ILE A 46 14.61 1.22 4.21
N ALA A 47 13.83 0.62 3.31
CA ALA A 47 14.01 -0.77 2.90
C ALA A 47 15.38 -1.05 2.26
N LEU A 48 15.91 -0.10 1.50
CA LEU A 48 17.26 -0.19 0.94
C LEU A 48 18.34 -0.04 2.00
N MET A 49 18.19 0.90 2.94
CA MET A 49 19.14 1.14 4.03
C MET A 49 19.26 -0.04 4.99
N ILE A 50 18.18 -0.78 5.22
CA ILE A 50 18.20 -2.01 6.04
C ILE A 50 18.59 -3.25 5.23
N HIS A 51 18.92 -3.10 3.93
CA HIS A 51 19.24 -4.18 3.00
C HIS A 51 18.14 -5.24 2.84
N GLN A 52 16.86 -4.83 2.91
CA GLN A 52 15.71 -5.72 2.80
C GLN A 52 14.65 -5.24 1.78
N PRO A 53 15.02 -5.00 0.51
CA PRO A 53 14.05 -4.58 -0.51
C PRO A 53 12.99 -5.64 -0.81
N LEU A 54 13.32 -6.94 -0.71
CA LEU A 54 12.35 -8.01 -0.95
C LEU A 54 11.29 -8.09 0.16
N THR A 55 11.67 -7.80 1.41
CA THR A 55 10.72 -7.73 2.52
C THR A 55 9.69 -6.62 2.28
N LEU A 56 10.09 -5.49 1.69
CA LEU A 56 9.17 -4.41 1.32
C LEU A 56 8.11 -4.87 0.31
N VAL A 57 8.46 -5.71 -0.67
CA VAL A 57 7.49 -6.26 -1.63
C VAL A 57 6.42 -7.10 -0.93
N ILE A 58 6.81 -7.85 0.10
CA ILE A 58 5.90 -8.68 0.90
C ILE A 58 5.03 -7.79 1.79
N VAL A 59 5.64 -6.94 2.62
CA VAL A 59 4.93 -6.08 3.58
C VAL A 59 4.02 -5.07 2.86
N GLY A 60 4.52 -4.49 1.76
CA GLY A 60 3.78 -3.61 0.87
C GLY A 60 2.89 -4.34 -0.15
N GLY A 61 2.50 -5.58 0.11
CA GLY A 61 1.79 -6.43 -0.84
C GLY A 61 0.54 -5.79 -1.44
N ILE A 62 -0.22 -4.98 -0.67
CA ILE A 62 -1.36 -4.21 -1.20
C ILE A 62 -0.91 -3.19 -2.25
N PHE A 63 0.16 -2.43 -2.01
CA PHE A 63 0.71 -1.48 -2.99
C PHE A 63 1.17 -2.20 -4.26
N VAL A 64 1.79 -3.37 -4.11
CA VAL A 64 2.22 -4.21 -5.23
C VAL A 64 1.04 -4.72 -6.04
N MET A 65 -0.04 -5.17 -5.38
CA MET A 65 -1.26 -5.61 -6.05
C MET A 65 -1.96 -4.46 -6.79
N GLU A 66 -2.02 -3.27 -6.20
CA GLU A 66 -2.59 -2.08 -6.83
C GLU A 66 -1.83 -1.70 -8.09
N ALA A 67 -0.51 -1.52 -7.99
CA ALA A 67 0.35 -1.20 -9.13
C ALA A 67 0.34 -2.32 -10.19
N GLY A 68 0.41 -3.58 -9.76
CA GLY A 68 0.35 -4.75 -10.61
C GLY A 68 -0.96 -4.85 -11.38
N SER A 69 -2.09 -4.49 -10.75
CA SER A 69 -3.40 -4.49 -11.42
C SER A 69 -3.44 -3.49 -12.57
N VAL A 70 -2.83 -2.31 -12.41
CA VAL A 70 -2.73 -1.28 -13.46
C VAL A 70 -1.83 -1.78 -14.59
N ILE A 71 -0.67 -2.35 -14.27
CA ILE A 71 0.25 -2.90 -15.29
C ILE A 71 -0.45 -3.98 -16.11
N ILE A 72 -1.09 -4.96 -15.45
CA ILE A 72 -1.82 -6.04 -16.12
C ILE A 72 -2.95 -5.48 -17.00
N GLN A 73 -3.72 -4.53 -16.47
CA GLN A 73 -4.83 -3.91 -17.21
C GLN A 73 -4.33 -3.18 -18.46
N VAL A 74 -3.29 -2.34 -18.34
CA VAL A 74 -2.71 -1.59 -19.45
C VAL A 74 -2.12 -2.53 -20.49
N VAL A 75 -1.37 -3.54 -20.08
CA VAL A 75 -0.79 -4.54 -21.00
C VAL A 75 -1.87 -5.31 -21.75
N SER A 76 -2.93 -5.75 -21.06
CA SER A 76 -4.04 -6.46 -21.70
C SER A 76 -4.81 -5.57 -22.68
N PHE A 77 -5.06 -4.32 -22.31
CA PHE A 77 -5.78 -3.40 -23.18
C PHE A 77 -4.97 -3.03 -24.43
N LYS A 78 -3.65 -2.80 -24.29
CA LYS A 78 -2.76 -2.52 -25.42
C LYS A 78 -2.54 -3.73 -26.34
N SER A 79 -2.52 -4.95 -25.80
CA SER A 79 -2.24 -6.17 -26.58
C SER A 79 -3.48 -6.84 -27.18
N ARG A 80 -4.59 -6.91 -26.43
CA ARG A 80 -5.79 -7.67 -26.81
C ARG A 80 -7.04 -6.79 -26.94
N GLY A 81 -6.98 -5.51 -26.56
CA GLY A 81 -8.14 -4.62 -26.50
C GLY A 81 -9.17 -4.99 -25.43
N LYS A 82 -8.84 -5.94 -24.54
CA LYS A 82 -9.76 -6.48 -23.53
C LYS A 82 -9.32 -6.09 -22.12
N ARG A 83 -10.30 -5.72 -21.29
CA ARG A 83 -10.09 -5.43 -19.86
C ARG A 83 -10.04 -6.74 -19.06
N VAL A 84 -9.11 -6.85 -18.11
CA VAL A 84 -9.00 -8.00 -17.19
C VAL A 84 -9.83 -7.74 -15.94
N PHE A 85 -9.67 -6.55 -15.36
CA PHE A 85 -10.48 -6.05 -14.26
C PHE A 85 -11.56 -5.11 -14.80
N LEU A 86 -12.70 -5.01 -14.12
CA LEU A 86 -13.75 -4.03 -14.43
C LEU A 86 -13.19 -2.61 -14.50
N MET A 87 -12.29 -2.27 -13.56
CA MET A 87 -11.51 -1.04 -13.51
C MET A 87 -10.19 -1.32 -12.77
N SER A 88 -9.14 -0.57 -13.09
CA SER A 88 -7.88 -0.54 -12.36
C SER A 88 -7.62 0.88 -11.86
N PRO A 89 -7.09 1.11 -10.65
CA PRO A 89 -6.50 0.11 -9.73
C PRO A 89 -7.53 -0.83 -9.07
N ILE A 90 -7.07 -1.86 -8.37
CA ILE A 90 -7.89 -3.04 -8.01
C ILE A 90 -8.99 -2.73 -6.98
N HIS A 91 -8.85 -1.68 -6.16
CA HIS A 91 -9.94 -1.26 -5.27
C HIS A 91 -11.21 -0.88 -6.05
N HIS A 92 -11.10 -0.14 -7.17
CA HIS A 92 -12.25 0.23 -8.01
C HIS A 92 -12.91 -0.99 -8.67
N HIS A 93 -12.15 -2.06 -8.92
CA HIS A 93 -12.73 -3.32 -9.37
C HIS A 93 -13.74 -3.87 -8.35
N PHE A 94 -13.43 -3.79 -7.05
CA PHE A 94 -14.34 -4.24 -5.99
C PHE A 94 -15.52 -3.30 -5.79
N GLU A 95 -15.32 -1.99 -5.92
CA GLU A 95 -16.42 -1.01 -5.88
C GLU A 95 -17.44 -1.24 -7.00
N LEU A 96 -16.97 -1.47 -8.23
CA LEU A 96 -17.84 -1.82 -9.35
C LEU A 96 -18.51 -3.20 -9.22
N LYS A 97 -17.98 -4.08 -8.35
CA LYS A 97 -18.67 -5.31 -7.93
C LYS A 97 -19.71 -5.08 -6.82
N GLY A 98 -19.97 -3.83 -6.46
CA GLY A 98 -20.99 -3.42 -5.47
C GLY A 98 -20.49 -3.39 -4.03
N TRP A 99 -19.17 -3.42 -3.78
CA TRP A 99 -18.66 -3.22 -2.43
C TRP A 99 -18.69 -1.73 -2.09
N LYS A 100 -19.13 -1.39 -0.87
CA LYS A 100 -18.97 -0.04 -0.32
C LYS A 100 -17.48 0.28 -0.17
N GLU A 101 -17.09 1.52 -0.43
CA GLU A 101 -15.71 2.00 -0.28
C GLU A 101 -15.11 1.62 1.09
N THR A 102 -15.82 1.91 2.18
CA THR A 102 -15.39 1.55 3.55
C THR A 102 -15.13 0.05 3.71
N LYS A 103 -15.90 -0.80 3.03
CA LYS A 103 -15.70 -2.26 3.06
C LYS A 103 -14.43 -2.67 2.33
N VAL A 104 -14.10 -2.00 1.22
CA VAL A 104 -12.84 -2.22 0.49
C VAL A 104 -11.66 -1.80 1.38
N VAL A 105 -11.70 -0.59 1.95
CA VAL A 105 -10.65 -0.04 2.82
C VAL A 105 -10.37 -0.96 4.00
N ILE A 106 -11.39 -1.35 4.77
CA ILE A 106 -11.21 -2.23 5.95
C ILE A 106 -10.63 -3.59 5.55
N ARG A 107 -11.09 -4.18 4.43
CA ARG A 107 -10.55 -5.47 3.95
C ARG A 107 -9.09 -5.34 3.52
N PHE A 108 -8.73 -4.22 2.92
CA PHE A 108 -7.35 -3.96 2.51
C PHE A 108 -6.46 -3.73 3.72
N TRP A 109 -6.95 -3.10 4.80
CA TRP A 109 -6.23 -3.02 6.07
C TRP A 109 -5.98 -4.39 6.69
N ILE A 110 -6.97 -5.28 6.67
CA ILE A 110 -6.80 -6.67 7.14
C ILE A 110 -5.71 -7.38 6.33
N LEU A 111 -5.73 -7.24 4.99
CA LEU A 111 -4.69 -7.81 4.12
C LEU A 111 -3.32 -7.18 4.38
N SER A 112 -3.22 -5.86 4.56
CA SER A 112 -1.97 -5.19 4.92
C SER A 112 -1.39 -5.71 6.23
N LEU A 113 -2.24 -5.95 7.24
CA LEU A 113 -1.80 -6.54 8.50
C LEU A 113 -1.28 -7.97 8.30
N LEU A 114 -1.97 -8.79 7.49
CA LEU A 114 -1.51 -10.14 7.15
C LEU A 114 -0.16 -10.10 6.43
N PHE A 115 0.02 -9.24 5.44
CA PHE A 115 1.29 -9.04 4.75
C PHE A 115 2.41 -8.58 5.69
N ALA A 116 2.12 -7.68 6.62
CA ALA A 116 3.07 -7.26 7.64
C ALA A 116 3.50 -8.43 8.54
N LEU A 117 2.55 -9.26 9.00
CA LEU A 117 2.85 -10.44 9.82
C LEU A 117 3.68 -11.48 9.05
N ILE A 118 3.36 -11.73 7.78
CA ILE A 118 4.14 -12.61 6.90
C ILE A 118 5.56 -12.05 6.73
N GLY A 119 5.69 -10.75 6.45
CA GLY A 119 6.98 -10.07 6.35
C GLY A 119 7.82 -10.24 7.63
N LEU A 120 7.22 -10.03 8.80
CA LEU A 120 7.89 -10.26 10.09
C LEU A 120 8.30 -11.74 10.29
N ALA A 121 7.47 -12.69 9.87
CA ALA A 121 7.80 -14.11 9.95
C ALA A 121 9.01 -14.47 9.08
N THR A 122 9.17 -13.86 7.90
CA THR A 122 10.35 -14.09 7.03
C THR A 122 11.66 -13.62 7.67
N LEU A 123 11.60 -12.65 8.59
CA LEU A 123 12.78 -12.18 9.32
C LEU A 123 13.25 -13.18 10.39
N LYS A 124 12.32 -13.95 10.98
CA LYS A 124 12.65 -14.97 12.00
C LYS A 124 13.21 -16.26 11.42
N LEU A 125 13.03 -16.49 10.12
CA LEU A 125 13.50 -17.69 9.42
C LEU A 125 14.96 -17.54 8.93
N ARG A 126 15.67 -16.51 9.39
CA ARG A 126 17.07 -16.20 9.08
C ARG A 126 17.89 -16.10 10.34
#